data_AF-A0A8S1SMU5-F1
#
_entry.id   AF-A0A8S1SMU5-F1
#
_cell.length_a   1.000
_cell.length_b   1.000
_cell.length_c   1.000
_cell.angle_alpha   90.00
_cell.angle_beta   90.00
_cell.angle_gamma   90.00
#
_symmetry.space_group_name_H-M   'P 1'
#
loop_
_entity.id
_entity.type
_entity.pdbx_description
1 polymer ?
#
loop_
_entity_poly.entity_id
_entity_poly.type
_entity_poly.pdbx_seq_one_letter_code
_entity_poly.pdbx_strand_id
1 'polypeptide(L)'
;MSLIRFNLLILTIGVCFSAMTPQASLLMKSFHQFGQSPYSDQLKELVQIKLETGAQVDEVLKLIQELLDSLKSDQVDDDVEHSRQMTVFDQNISELEDDLSKLNTDLANANVLIQTLAELLVILRETIITYEKQLSILNEQEQFIRNARAADVKAYNRRVESANKVINALNLIIQKLSKAVDEQTTDENRQAILAQIHSECHEQFGPNHPITILVKLTTRFDVPTVQRILEKLEQIRDAATKSLNEDIEAEAVASTNFDNSMSEIETLRKRLSTDLENLNQQFNDKFNQQKIVLAQKEQLLIDIPITEELLRLTKEQQEQYHQAYISRQTQRLSEIDVVQKAYNLVFDHVDSVKKSEDLTAKLSS
;
A
#
# COMPACT_ATOMS: atom_id res chain seq x y z
N MET A 1 26.92 28.01 37.19
CA MET A 1 27.76 29.15 37.62
C MET A 1 26.89 30.38 37.66
N SER A 2 26.46 30.77 38.86
CA SER A 2 25.52 31.87 39.08
C SER A 2 26.23 33.21 38.92
N LEU A 3 26.10 33.82 37.75
CA LEU A 3 26.24 35.27 37.60
C LEU A 3 24.99 35.88 38.24
N ILE A 4 25.09 36.15 39.53
CA ILE A 4 24.11 36.96 40.27
C ILE A 4 24.06 38.31 39.55
N ARG A 5 23.02 38.50 38.74
CA ARG A 5 22.68 39.79 38.13
C ARG A 5 22.17 40.68 39.25
N PHE A 6 23.10 41.23 40.02
CA PHE A 6 22.90 42.53 40.65
C PHE A 6 22.80 43.51 39.47
N ASN A 7 21.59 43.76 38.98
CA ASN A 7 21.35 44.98 38.23
C ASN A 7 21.65 46.09 39.24
N LEU A 8 22.90 46.55 39.20
CA LEU A 8 23.38 47.75 39.85
C LEU A 8 22.35 48.83 39.55
N LEU A 9 21.52 49.11 40.55
CA LEU A 9 20.86 50.38 40.67
C LEU A 9 22.01 51.38 40.85
N ILE A 10 22.53 51.89 39.72
CA ILE A 10 23.55 52.93 39.69
C ILE A 10 22.89 54.18 40.27
N LEU A 11 22.93 54.30 41.60
CA LEU A 11 22.65 55.53 42.30
C LEU A 11 24.00 56.17 42.59
N THR A 12 24.30 57.25 41.89
CA THR A 12 25.44 58.13 42.12
C THR A 12 25.38 58.69 43.55
N ILE A 13 26.12 58.10 44.48
CA ILE A 13 26.32 58.63 45.83
C ILE A 13 27.52 59.58 45.78
N GLY A 14 27.25 60.88 45.94
CA GLY A 14 28.29 61.85 46.28
C GLY A 14 28.76 61.59 47.72
N VAL A 15 30.02 61.21 47.90
CA VAL A 15 30.55 60.80 49.20
C VAL A 15 30.94 62.04 50.03
N CYS A 16 30.19 62.30 51.09
CA CYS A 16 30.64 63.09 52.24
C CYS A 16 30.49 62.21 53.48
N PHE A 17 31.59 61.75 54.06
CA PHE A 17 31.57 60.99 55.32
C PHE A 17 31.17 61.93 56.45
N SER A 18 30.05 61.64 57.10
CA SER A 18 29.58 62.35 58.30
C SER A 18 29.65 61.40 59.50
N ALA A 19 29.85 61.94 60.71
CA ALA A 19 29.85 61.12 61.91
C ALA A 19 28.45 60.51 62.11
N MET A 20 28.37 59.18 62.24
CA MET A 20 27.11 58.48 62.53
C MET A 20 26.42 59.08 63.75
N THR A 21 25.10 59.26 63.66
CA THR A 21 24.29 59.70 64.80
C THR A 21 24.28 58.62 65.89
N PRO A 22 24.03 58.98 67.17
CA PRO A 22 23.94 58.01 68.27
C PRO A 22 22.88 56.91 68.01
N GLN A 23 21.78 57.28 67.35
CA GLN A 23 20.72 56.36 66.93
C GLN A 23 21.18 55.39 65.83
N ALA A 24 21.96 55.87 64.84
CA ALA A 24 22.56 55.02 63.80
C ALA A 24 23.61 54.06 64.38
N SER A 25 24.40 54.51 65.36
CA SER A 25 25.40 53.67 66.04
C SER A 25 24.77 52.50 66.82
N LEU A 26 23.66 52.76 67.52
CA LEU A 26 22.91 51.72 68.25
C LEU A 26 22.29 50.70 67.29
N LEU A 27 21.70 51.14 66.17
CA LEU A 27 21.17 50.25 65.15
C LEU A 27 22.28 49.36 64.57
N MET A 28 23.43 49.95 64.27
CA MET A 28 24.56 49.21 63.68
C MET A 28 25.08 48.13 64.61
N LYS A 29 25.06 48.35 65.94
CA LYS A 29 25.43 47.34 66.94
C LYS A 29 24.48 46.13 66.92
N SER A 30 23.18 46.39 66.77
CA SER A 30 22.16 45.34 66.62
C SER A 30 22.32 44.58 65.29
N PHE A 31 22.68 45.28 64.21
CA PHE A 31 22.99 44.69 62.90
C PHE A 31 24.29 43.86 62.89
N HIS A 32 25.28 44.19 63.71
CA HIS A 32 26.48 43.35 63.83
C HIS A 32 26.17 41.97 64.45
N GLN A 33 25.08 41.87 65.23
CA GLN A 33 24.60 40.61 65.82
C GLN A 33 23.56 39.89 64.92
N PHE A 34 23.22 40.48 63.77
CA PHE A 34 22.15 40.01 62.89
C PHE A 34 22.62 38.91 61.93
N GLY A 35 22.23 37.64 62.15
CA GLY A 35 22.39 36.56 61.17
C GLY A 35 23.84 36.15 60.83
N GLN A 36 23.98 34.93 60.30
CA GLN A 36 25.26 34.34 59.86
C GLN A 36 25.12 33.65 58.49
N SER A 37 24.75 34.42 57.47
CA SER A 37 24.67 33.98 56.08
C SER A 37 25.40 34.96 55.15
N PRO A 38 25.92 34.51 53.99
CA PRO A 38 26.54 35.41 53.02
C PRO A 38 25.63 36.58 52.61
N TYR A 39 24.33 36.33 52.49
CA TYR A 39 23.35 37.35 52.16
C TYR A 39 23.10 38.33 53.32
N SER A 40 23.06 37.84 54.57
CA SER A 40 22.98 38.74 55.73
C SER A 40 24.21 39.63 55.88
N ASP A 41 25.40 39.16 55.47
CA ASP A 41 26.61 39.97 55.51
C ASP A 41 26.59 41.08 54.45
N GLN A 42 26.09 40.77 53.24
CA GLN A 42 25.85 41.78 52.20
C GLN A 42 24.80 42.81 52.66
N LEU A 43 23.74 42.37 53.35
CA LEU A 43 22.73 43.26 53.88
C LEU A 43 23.28 44.18 54.99
N LYS A 44 24.15 43.66 55.87
CA LYS A 44 24.87 44.48 56.86
C LYS A 44 25.73 45.55 56.20
N GLU A 45 26.49 45.19 55.18
CA GLU A 45 27.35 46.11 54.45
C GLU A 45 26.53 47.22 53.76
N LEU A 46 25.41 46.87 53.12
CA LEU A 46 24.50 47.84 52.52
C LEU A 46 23.93 48.83 53.56
N VAL A 47 23.48 48.32 54.70
CA VAL A 47 22.96 49.15 55.81
C VAL A 47 24.06 50.03 56.41
N GLN A 48 25.27 49.49 56.58
CA GLN A 48 26.42 50.22 57.09
C GLN A 48 26.77 51.41 56.18
N ILE A 49 26.94 51.16 54.88
CA ILE A 49 27.27 52.19 53.90
C ILE A 49 26.22 53.30 53.93
N LYS A 50 24.93 52.96 53.96
CA LYS A 50 23.85 53.96 54.00
C LYS A 50 23.93 54.83 55.25
N LEU A 51 24.11 54.24 56.43
CA LEU A 51 24.24 54.99 57.67
C LEU A 51 25.52 55.84 57.73
N GLU A 52 26.65 55.36 57.18
CA GLU A 52 27.93 56.11 57.12
C GLU A 52 27.88 57.30 56.15
N THR A 53 27.04 57.21 55.11
CA THR A 53 26.78 58.31 54.16
C THR A 53 25.80 59.37 54.67
N GLY A 54 25.36 59.27 55.94
CA GLY A 54 24.50 60.25 56.58
C GLY A 54 22.99 60.03 56.40
N ALA A 55 22.57 58.86 55.90
CA ALA A 55 21.15 58.52 55.78
C ALA A 55 20.48 58.43 57.17
N GLN A 56 19.22 58.84 57.25
CA GLN A 56 18.43 58.68 58.47
C GLN A 56 17.98 57.23 58.66
N VAL A 57 17.76 56.80 59.90
CA VAL A 57 17.31 55.42 60.20
C VAL A 57 15.97 55.09 59.52
N ASP A 58 15.06 56.07 59.39
CA ASP A 58 13.80 55.91 58.65
C ASP A 58 14.04 55.65 57.13
N GLU A 59 15.10 56.20 56.54
CA GLU A 59 15.47 55.94 55.14
C GLU A 59 16.03 54.52 54.95
N VAL A 60 16.76 54.01 55.95
CA VAL A 60 17.22 52.60 55.98
C VAL A 60 16.04 51.65 56.12
N LEU A 61 15.06 51.97 56.97
CA LEU A 61 13.83 51.18 57.10
C LEU A 61 13.09 51.09 55.77
N LYS A 62 12.95 52.22 55.06
CA LYS A 62 12.31 52.27 53.75
C LYS A 62 13.08 51.46 52.70
N LEU A 63 14.42 51.54 52.69
CA LEU A 63 15.26 50.76 51.79
C LEU A 63 15.08 49.24 52.00
N ILE A 64 15.04 48.78 53.26
CA ILE A 64 14.85 47.36 53.57
C ILE A 64 13.43 46.90 53.21
N GLN A 65 12.42 47.77 53.41
CA GLN A 65 11.05 47.50 52.95
C GLN A 65 10.97 47.38 51.42
N GLU A 66 11.58 48.31 50.68
CA GLU A 66 11.64 48.27 49.21
C GLU A 66 12.36 47.00 48.71
N LEU A 67 13.44 46.59 49.38
CA LEU A 67 14.15 45.34 49.06
C LEU A 67 13.27 44.12 49.34
N LEU A 68 12.56 44.09 50.46
CA LEU A 68 11.65 43.00 50.83
C LEU A 68 10.50 42.87 49.83
N ASP A 69 9.90 44.00 49.45
CA ASP A 69 8.80 44.05 48.48
C ASP A 69 9.29 43.65 47.08
N SER A 70 10.49 44.07 46.69
CA SER A 70 11.14 43.65 45.44
C SER A 70 11.35 42.14 45.41
N LEU A 71 11.92 41.54 46.45
CA LEU A 71 12.16 40.08 46.49
C LEU A 71 10.85 39.29 46.44
N LYS A 72 9.80 39.75 47.12
CA LYS A 72 8.46 39.14 47.07
C LYS A 72 7.85 39.27 45.69
N SER A 73 7.94 40.44 45.06
CA SER A 73 7.46 40.66 43.68
C SER A 73 8.21 39.76 42.70
N ASP A 74 9.54 39.73 42.77
CA ASP A 74 10.36 38.89 41.91
C ASP A 74 9.99 37.41 42.06
N GLN A 75 9.71 36.94 43.29
CA GLN A 75 9.27 35.55 43.52
C GLN A 75 7.92 35.27 42.85
N VAL A 76 6.95 36.18 42.98
CA VAL A 76 5.64 36.03 42.33
C VAL A 76 5.79 35.99 40.81
N ASP A 77 6.64 36.84 40.25
CA ASP A 77 6.90 36.87 38.80
C ASP A 77 7.58 35.56 38.32
N ASP A 78 8.57 35.05 39.07
CA ASP A 78 9.22 33.75 38.77
C ASP A 78 8.24 32.58 38.91
N ASP A 79 7.30 32.60 39.87
CA ASP A 79 6.26 31.57 40.05
C ASP A 79 5.30 31.54 38.86
N VAL A 80 4.87 32.72 38.39
CA VAL A 80 4.00 32.85 37.21
C VAL A 80 4.72 32.35 35.96
N GLU A 81 5.98 32.75 35.75
CA GLU A 81 6.75 32.31 34.59
C GLU A 81 7.05 30.81 34.63
N HIS A 82 7.37 30.26 35.80
CA HIS A 82 7.55 28.81 35.97
C HIS A 82 6.27 28.05 35.62
N SER A 83 5.13 28.45 36.18
CA SER A 83 3.85 27.81 35.88
C SER A 83 3.50 27.88 34.40
N ARG A 84 3.77 29.02 33.74
CA ARG A 84 3.56 29.20 32.30
C ARG A 84 4.44 28.26 31.49
N GLN A 85 5.73 28.21 31.81
CA GLN A 85 6.69 27.37 31.09
C GLN A 85 6.44 25.87 31.31
N MET A 86 6.03 25.45 32.51
CA MET A 86 5.63 24.07 32.77
C MET A 86 4.42 23.65 31.94
N THR A 87 3.43 24.54 31.80
CA THR A 87 2.27 24.28 30.94
C THR A 87 2.68 24.07 29.47
N VAL A 88 3.65 24.85 28.98
CA VAL A 88 4.19 24.68 27.61
C VAL A 88 4.91 23.34 27.46
N PHE A 89 5.70 22.92 28.46
CA PHE A 89 6.33 21.60 28.44
C PHE A 89 5.30 20.47 28.43
N ASP A 90 4.27 20.55 29.27
CA ASP A 90 3.21 19.54 29.34
C ASP A 90 2.45 19.42 28.01
N GLN A 91 2.17 20.56 27.35
CA GLN A 91 1.56 20.58 26.02
C GLN A 91 2.46 19.91 24.98
N ASN A 92 3.73 20.30 24.90
CA ASN A 92 4.67 19.70 23.94
C ASN A 92 4.86 18.19 24.17
N ILE A 93 4.92 17.75 25.43
CA ILE A 93 5.00 16.34 25.80
C ILE A 93 3.75 15.60 25.32
N SER A 94 2.55 16.14 25.58
CA SER A 94 1.30 15.53 25.14
C SER A 94 1.21 15.43 23.62
N GLU A 95 1.61 16.47 22.88
CA GLU A 95 1.64 16.46 21.41
C GLU A 95 2.59 15.38 20.86
N LEU A 96 3.79 15.26 21.44
CA LEU A 96 4.77 14.23 21.05
C LEU A 96 4.28 12.82 21.39
N GLU A 97 3.61 12.62 22.52
CA GLU A 97 3.01 11.33 22.90
C GLU A 97 1.87 10.94 21.94
N ASP A 98 1.01 11.88 21.57
CA ASP A 98 -0.06 11.68 20.59
C ASP A 98 0.51 11.34 19.21
N ASP A 99 1.54 12.05 18.76
CA ASP A 99 2.18 11.80 17.47
C ASP A 99 2.88 10.44 17.44
N LEU A 100 3.56 10.06 18.52
CA LEU A 100 4.16 8.74 18.67
C LEU A 100 3.10 7.62 18.64
N SER A 101 1.94 7.83 19.26
CA SER A 101 0.81 6.90 19.21
C SER A 101 0.26 6.73 17.80
N LYS A 102 0.09 7.83 17.06
CA LYS A 102 -0.33 7.82 15.65
C LYS A 102 0.67 7.08 14.77
N LEU A 103 1.97 7.43 14.86
CA LEU A 103 3.03 6.81 14.06
C LEU A 103 3.12 5.30 14.30
N ASN A 104 2.99 4.84 15.55
CA ASN A 104 2.97 3.42 15.88
C ASN A 104 1.72 2.70 15.32
N THR A 105 0.56 3.36 15.38
CA THR A 105 -0.68 2.84 14.80
C THR A 105 -0.55 2.72 13.27
N ASP A 106 -0.01 3.74 12.61
CA ASP A 106 0.24 3.74 11.17
C ASP A 106 1.24 2.66 10.77
N LEU A 107 2.29 2.42 11.58
CA LEU A 107 3.24 1.34 11.35
C LEU A 107 2.57 -0.04 11.45
N ALA A 108 1.72 -0.26 12.45
CA ALA A 108 0.96 -1.49 12.61
C ALA A 108 0.03 -1.73 11.40
N ASN A 109 -0.72 -0.70 11.00
CA ASN A 109 -1.61 -0.73 9.84
C ASN A 109 -0.85 -1.01 8.54
N ALA A 110 0.30 -0.35 8.32
CA ALA A 110 1.16 -0.57 7.17
C ALA A 110 1.65 -2.02 7.10
N ASN A 111 2.05 -2.61 8.23
CA ASN A 111 2.48 -4.02 8.29
C ASN A 111 1.36 -4.99 7.90
N VAL A 112 0.15 -4.80 8.43
CA VAL A 112 -1.02 -5.62 8.08
C VAL A 112 -1.35 -5.50 6.59
N LEU A 113 -1.32 -4.28 6.06
CA LEU A 113 -1.61 -4.02 4.65
C LEU A 113 -0.55 -4.64 3.73
N ILE A 114 0.73 -4.54 4.07
CA ILE A 114 1.84 -5.16 3.32
C ILE A 114 1.65 -6.68 3.24
N GLN A 115 1.32 -7.32 4.37
CA GLN A 115 1.07 -8.76 4.41
C GLN A 115 -0.13 -9.14 3.55
N THR A 116 -1.25 -8.44 3.70
CA THR A 116 -2.47 -8.68 2.92
C THR A 116 -2.22 -8.53 1.42
N LEU A 117 -1.48 -7.49 1.02
CA LEU A 117 -1.11 -7.27 -0.38
C LEU A 117 -0.16 -8.36 -0.90
N ALA A 118 0.78 -8.84 -0.07
CA ALA A 118 1.69 -9.92 -0.45
C ALA A 118 0.93 -11.22 -0.74
N GLU A 119 0.00 -11.60 0.15
CA GLU A 119 -0.84 -12.78 -0.01
C GLU A 119 -1.70 -12.67 -1.28
N LEU A 120 -2.32 -11.50 -1.51
CA LEU A 120 -3.12 -11.25 -2.70
C LEU A 120 -2.29 -11.33 -4.00
N LEU A 121 -1.07 -10.79 -4.00
CA LEU A 121 -0.17 -10.86 -5.16
C LEU A 121 0.20 -12.30 -5.50
N VAL A 122 0.41 -13.17 -4.51
CA VAL A 122 0.66 -14.60 -4.74
C VAL A 122 -0.56 -15.25 -5.40
N ILE A 123 -1.76 -15.04 -4.87
CA ILE A 123 -3.02 -15.60 -5.42
C ILE A 123 -3.24 -15.12 -6.86
N LEU A 124 -3.07 -13.82 -7.11
CA LEU A 124 -3.20 -13.24 -8.45
C LEU A 124 -2.17 -13.85 -9.41
N ARG A 125 -0.92 -14.03 -8.96
CA ARG A 125 0.14 -14.62 -9.80
C ARG A 125 -0.16 -16.07 -10.16
N GLU A 126 -0.62 -16.88 -9.21
CA GLU A 126 -1.02 -18.27 -9.47
C GLU A 126 -2.22 -18.35 -10.43
N THR A 127 -3.16 -17.42 -10.29
CA THR A 127 -4.33 -17.33 -11.17
C THR A 127 -3.92 -16.95 -12.60
N ILE A 128 -3.02 -15.97 -12.76
CA ILE A 128 -2.46 -15.58 -14.06
C ILE A 128 -1.78 -16.79 -14.73
N ILE A 129 -0.91 -17.51 -14.02
CA ILE A 129 -0.22 -18.70 -14.54
C ILE A 129 -1.23 -19.77 -14.97
N THR A 130 -2.30 -19.95 -14.21
CA THR A 130 -3.37 -20.89 -14.55
C THR A 130 -4.07 -20.50 -15.84
N TYR A 131 -4.38 -19.21 -16.03
CA TYR A 131 -5.03 -18.71 -17.25
C TYR A 131 -4.11 -18.77 -18.47
N GLU A 132 -2.81 -18.46 -18.31
CA GLU A 132 -1.79 -18.64 -19.35
C GLU A 132 -1.73 -20.10 -19.82
N LYS A 133 -1.75 -21.05 -18.86
CA LYS A 133 -1.78 -22.49 -19.17
C LYS A 133 -3.06 -22.90 -19.89
N GLN A 134 -4.23 -22.41 -19.45
CA GLN A 134 -5.50 -22.69 -20.11
C GLN A 134 -5.52 -22.18 -21.55
N LEU A 135 -5.00 -20.97 -21.81
CA LEU A 135 -4.85 -20.45 -23.17
C LEU A 135 -3.90 -21.29 -24.03
N SER A 136 -2.78 -21.77 -23.47
CA SER A 136 -1.87 -22.68 -24.19
C SER A 136 -2.57 -23.97 -24.58
N ILE A 137 -3.28 -24.61 -23.65
CA ILE A 137 -4.04 -25.84 -23.91
C ILE A 137 -5.10 -25.60 -24.98
N LEU A 138 -5.82 -24.47 -24.91
CA LEU A 138 -6.85 -24.12 -25.88
C LEU A 138 -6.26 -23.92 -27.30
N ASN A 139 -5.07 -23.32 -27.40
CA ASN A 139 -4.36 -23.17 -28.68
C ASN A 139 -3.89 -24.53 -29.24
N GLU A 140 -3.42 -25.44 -28.40
CA GLU A 140 -3.07 -26.80 -28.79
C GLU A 140 -4.31 -27.59 -29.26
N GLN A 141 -5.43 -27.46 -28.57
CA GLN A 141 -6.70 -28.07 -28.94
C GLN A 141 -7.22 -27.55 -30.29
N GLU A 142 -7.15 -26.23 -30.53
CA GLU A 142 -7.49 -25.67 -31.84
C GLU A 142 -6.64 -26.32 -32.94
N GLN A 143 -5.31 -26.36 -32.75
CA GLN A 143 -4.42 -26.89 -33.77
C GLN A 143 -4.71 -28.37 -34.03
N PHE A 144 -5.00 -29.15 -32.99
CA PHE A 144 -5.39 -30.54 -33.11
C PHE A 144 -6.68 -30.70 -33.95
N ILE A 145 -7.73 -29.93 -33.63
CA ILE A 145 -9.01 -29.97 -34.35
C ILE A 145 -8.83 -29.55 -35.81
N ARG A 146 -8.05 -28.50 -36.10
CA ARG A 146 -7.73 -28.07 -37.47
C ARG A 146 -7.00 -29.16 -38.27
N ASN A 147 -6.03 -29.81 -37.65
CA ASN A 147 -5.28 -30.90 -38.29
C ASN A 147 -6.18 -32.12 -38.55
N ALA A 148 -7.03 -32.49 -37.59
CA ALA A 148 -8.00 -33.57 -37.75
C ALA A 148 -8.98 -33.25 -38.90
N ARG A 149 -9.54 -32.04 -38.94
CA ARG A 149 -10.44 -31.61 -40.01
C ARG A 149 -9.78 -31.67 -41.38
N ALA A 150 -8.52 -31.23 -41.50
CA ALA A 150 -7.78 -31.30 -42.76
C ALA A 150 -7.58 -32.75 -43.25
N ALA A 151 -7.33 -33.70 -42.33
CA ALA A 151 -7.24 -35.11 -42.64
C ALA A 151 -8.60 -35.69 -43.08
N ASP A 152 -9.67 -35.35 -42.37
CA ASP A 152 -11.03 -35.81 -42.65
C ASP A 152 -11.53 -35.32 -44.01
N VAL A 153 -11.34 -34.03 -44.33
CA VAL A 153 -11.69 -33.45 -45.64
C VAL A 153 -10.94 -34.15 -46.77
N LYS A 154 -9.64 -34.45 -46.57
CA LYS A 154 -8.85 -35.19 -47.57
C LYS A 154 -9.36 -36.61 -47.76
N ALA A 155 -9.76 -37.29 -46.69
CA ALA A 155 -10.32 -38.63 -46.75
C ALA A 155 -11.70 -38.62 -47.44
N TYR A 156 -12.57 -37.67 -47.09
CA TYR A 156 -13.87 -37.45 -47.73
C TYR A 156 -13.73 -37.22 -49.24
N ASN A 157 -12.87 -36.29 -49.66
CA ASN A 157 -12.64 -36.00 -51.09
C ASN A 157 -12.22 -37.24 -51.88
N ARG A 158 -11.37 -38.10 -51.30
CA ARG A 158 -10.98 -39.38 -51.92
C ARG A 158 -12.15 -40.35 -52.05
N ARG A 159 -13.00 -40.45 -51.02
CA ARG A 159 -14.20 -41.31 -51.05
C ARG A 159 -15.18 -40.83 -52.12
N VAL A 160 -15.44 -39.53 -52.18
CA VAL A 160 -16.31 -38.91 -53.20
C VAL A 160 -15.77 -39.12 -54.61
N GLU A 161 -14.47 -38.90 -54.84
CA GLU A 161 -13.85 -39.12 -56.15
C GLU A 161 -13.97 -40.59 -56.57
N SER A 162 -13.67 -41.52 -55.66
CA SER A 162 -13.76 -42.96 -55.92
C SER A 162 -15.19 -43.40 -56.19
N ALA A 163 -16.15 -42.94 -55.37
CA ALA A 163 -17.56 -43.26 -55.54
C ALA A 163 -18.10 -42.76 -56.89
N ASN A 164 -17.77 -41.52 -57.26
CA ASN A 164 -18.17 -40.97 -58.56
C ASN A 164 -17.56 -41.73 -59.75
N LYS A 165 -16.28 -42.14 -59.67
CA LYS A 165 -15.67 -42.99 -60.71
C LYS A 165 -16.43 -44.30 -60.87
N VAL A 166 -16.77 -44.97 -59.76
CA VAL A 166 -17.54 -46.23 -59.78
C VAL A 166 -18.95 -46.02 -60.34
N ILE A 167 -19.68 -45.01 -59.89
CA ILE A 167 -21.04 -44.70 -60.35
C ILE A 167 -21.05 -44.37 -61.85
N ASN A 168 -20.13 -43.53 -62.32
CA ASN A 168 -20.05 -43.15 -63.73
C ASN A 168 -19.75 -44.34 -64.64
N ALA A 169 -18.82 -45.19 -64.23
CA ALA A 169 -18.47 -46.37 -64.99
C ALA A 169 -19.59 -47.43 -64.95
N LEU A 170 -20.28 -47.61 -63.82
CA LEU A 170 -21.50 -48.42 -63.75
C LEU A 170 -22.60 -47.90 -64.68
N ASN A 171 -22.83 -46.58 -64.72
CA ASN A 171 -23.79 -45.96 -65.64
C ASN A 171 -23.46 -46.26 -67.12
N LEU A 172 -22.19 -46.12 -67.50
CA LEU A 172 -21.73 -46.42 -68.86
C LEU A 172 -21.94 -47.91 -69.21
N ILE A 173 -21.58 -48.82 -68.30
CA ILE A 173 -21.71 -50.26 -68.50
C ILE A 173 -23.19 -50.66 -68.60
N ILE A 174 -24.03 -50.19 -67.67
CA ILE A 174 -25.47 -50.46 -67.68
C ILE A 174 -26.06 -49.98 -69.01
N GLN A 175 -25.79 -48.73 -69.42
CA GLN A 175 -26.29 -48.20 -70.68
C GLN A 175 -25.89 -49.05 -71.90
N LYS A 176 -24.63 -49.49 -71.97
CA LYS A 176 -24.14 -50.30 -73.09
C LYS A 176 -24.65 -51.74 -73.03
N LEU A 177 -24.77 -52.35 -71.84
CA LEU A 177 -25.39 -53.67 -71.67
C LEU A 177 -26.87 -53.65 -72.01
N SER A 178 -27.62 -52.60 -71.65
CA SER A 178 -29.02 -52.43 -72.07
C SER A 178 -29.16 -52.45 -73.59
N LYS A 179 -28.28 -51.76 -74.32
CA LYS A 179 -28.27 -51.76 -75.80
C LYS A 179 -27.94 -53.13 -76.39
N ALA A 180 -27.05 -53.90 -75.76
CA ALA A 180 -26.69 -55.23 -76.21
C ALA A 180 -27.86 -56.24 -76.10
N VAL A 181 -28.77 -56.00 -75.14
CA VAL A 181 -29.95 -56.84 -74.84
C VAL A 181 -31.20 -56.39 -75.59
N ASP A 182 -31.15 -55.24 -76.29
CA ASP A 182 -32.24 -54.73 -77.11
C ASP A 182 -32.60 -55.72 -78.23
N GLU A 183 -33.90 -55.97 -78.42
CA GLU A 183 -34.46 -56.96 -79.35
C GLU A 183 -34.09 -56.66 -80.82
N GLN A 184 -33.73 -55.41 -81.11
CA GLN A 184 -33.32 -54.96 -82.45
C GLN A 184 -31.81 -55.16 -82.73
N THR A 185 -31.01 -55.57 -81.74
CA THR A 185 -29.56 -55.76 -81.89
C THR A 185 -29.23 -57.16 -82.42
N THR A 186 -28.62 -57.23 -83.60
CA THR A 186 -28.14 -58.48 -84.22
C THR A 186 -27.04 -59.15 -83.38
N ASP A 187 -26.91 -60.47 -83.47
CA ASP A 187 -25.97 -61.26 -82.67
C ASP A 187 -24.49 -60.85 -82.87
N GLU A 188 -24.09 -60.51 -84.09
CA GLU A 188 -22.73 -60.03 -84.42
C GLU A 188 -22.45 -58.67 -83.75
N ASN A 189 -23.41 -57.74 -83.79
CA ASN A 189 -23.29 -56.43 -83.15
C ASN A 189 -23.28 -56.56 -81.62
N ARG A 190 -24.06 -57.51 -81.07
CA ARG A 190 -24.08 -57.81 -79.63
C ARG A 190 -22.71 -58.25 -79.13
N GLN A 191 -22.05 -59.18 -79.83
CA GLN A 191 -20.72 -59.65 -79.43
C GLN A 191 -19.65 -58.55 -79.50
N ALA A 192 -19.70 -57.69 -80.53
CA ALA A 192 -18.80 -56.55 -80.65
C ALA A 192 -18.98 -55.54 -79.50
N ILE A 193 -20.24 -55.21 -79.16
CA ILE A 193 -20.56 -54.32 -78.02
C ILE A 193 -20.06 -54.93 -76.70
N LEU A 194 -20.32 -56.21 -76.44
CA LEU A 194 -19.91 -56.87 -75.20
C LEU A 194 -18.38 -56.95 -75.06
N ALA A 195 -17.66 -57.23 -76.14
CA ALA A 195 -16.19 -57.23 -76.16
C ALA A 195 -15.61 -55.84 -75.88
N GLN A 196 -16.22 -54.78 -76.44
CA GLN A 196 -15.81 -53.41 -76.19
C GLN A 196 -16.04 -53.01 -74.72
N ILE A 197 -17.20 -53.34 -74.13
CA ILE A 197 -17.49 -53.06 -72.71
C ILE A 197 -16.48 -53.76 -71.81
N HIS A 198 -16.14 -55.03 -72.08
CA HIS A 198 -15.13 -55.76 -71.30
C HIS A 198 -13.75 -55.09 -71.36
N SER A 199 -13.32 -54.63 -72.53
CA SER A 199 -12.05 -53.90 -72.69
C SER A 199 -12.02 -52.61 -71.89
N GLU A 200 -13.10 -51.82 -71.94
CA GLU A 200 -13.21 -50.56 -71.20
C GLU A 200 -13.26 -50.78 -69.68
N CYS A 201 -13.94 -51.84 -69.20
CA CYS A 201 -13.94 -52.20 -67.78
C CYS A 201 -12.56 -52.63 -67.30
N HIS A 202 -11.86 -53.40 -68.14
CA HIS A 202 -10.51 -53.85 -67.86
C HIS A 202 -9.53 -52.67 -67.73
N GLU A 203 -9.68 -51.64 -68.56
CA GLU A 203 -8.88 -50.42 -68.51
C GLU A 203 -9.21 -49.54 -67.29
N GLN A 204 -10.51 -49.33 -67.00
CA GLN A 204 -10.92 -48.42 -65.94
C GLN A 204 -10.79 -48.97 -64.52
N PHE A 205 -10.97 -50.29 -64.33
CA PHE A 205 -10.98 -50.91 -63.02
C PHE A 205 -9.89 -51.95 -62.80
N GLY A 206 -9.24 -52.40 -63.87
CA GLY A 206 -8.29 -53.49 -63.86
C GLY A 206 -8.91 -54.88 -64.06
N PRO A 207 -8.08 -55.90 -64.39
CA PRO A 207 -8.52 -57.26 -64.73
C PRO A 207 -9.28 -58.00 -63.64
N ASN A 208 -8.92 -57.76 -62.37
CA ASN A 208 -9.40 -58.51 -61.22
C ASN A 208 -10.55 -57.81 -60.50
N HIS A 209 -11.06 -56.70 -61.03
CA HIS A 209 -12.15 -55.98 -60.42
C HIS A 209 -13.46 -56.77 -60.58
N PRO A 210 -14.30 -56.89 -59.54
CA PRO A 210 -15.55 -57.65 -59.61
C PRO A 210 -16.47 -57.25 -60.78
N ILE A 211 -16.53 -55.95 -61.12
CA ILE A 211 -17.29 -55.44 -62.28
C ILE A 211 -16.71 -55.96 -63.60
N THR A 212 -15.38 -55.91 -63.77
CA THR A 212 -14.69 -56.41 -64.96
C THR A 212 -14.92 -57.92 -65.15
N ILE A 213 -14.90 -58.68 -64.06
CA ILE A 213 -15.16 -60.12 -64.08
C ILE A 213 -16.63 -60.40 -64.45
N LEU A 214 -17.59 -59.65 -63.89
CA LEU A 214 -19.01 -59.77 -64.23
C LEU A 214 -19.26 -59.47 -65.71
N VAL A 215 -18.65 -58.41 -66.27
CA VAL A 215 -18.74 -58.07 -67.69
C VAL A 215 -18.01 -59.10 -68.57
N LYS A 216 -16.90 -59.67 -68.12
CA LYS A 216 -16.24 -60.77 -68.84
C LYS A 216 -17.16 -61.98 -68.95
N LEU A 217 -17.90 -62.27 -67.88
CA LEU A 217 -18.87 -63.35 -67.84
C LEU A 217 -20.04 -63.06 -68.81
N THR A 218 -20.57 -61.84 -68.88
CA THR A 218 -21.70 -61.49 -69.79
C THR A 218 -21.40 -61.73 -71.27
N THR A 219 -20.14 -61.67 -71.72
CA THR A 219 -19.74 -61.90 -73.12
C THR A 219 -20.06 -63.31 -73.66
N ARG A 220 -20.49 -64.25 -72.80
CA ARG A 220 -20.72 -65.67 -73.12
C ARG A 220 -22.15 -66.19 -72.88
N PHE A 221 -23.07 -65.34 -72.42
CA PHE A 221 -24.40 -65.80 -71.98
C PHE A 221 -25.56 -65.26 -72.84
N ASP A 222 -26.72 -65.91 -72.70
CA ASP A 222 -28.01 -65.60 -73.33
C ASP A 222 -28.68 -64.34 -72.75
N VAL A 223 -29.63 -63.78 -73.50
CA VAL A 223 -30.38 -62.54 -73.16
C VAL A 223 -30.90 -62.51 -71.70
N PRO A 224 -31.52 -63.58 -71.15
CA PRO A 224 -31.98 -63.59 -69.75
C PRO A 224 -30.85 -63.47 -68.71
N THR A 225 -29.67 -64.02 -68.99
CA THR A 225 -28.53 -63.94 -68.07
C THR A 225 -27.91 -62.55 -68.06
N VAL A 226 -27.84 -61.88 -69.23
CA VAL A 226 -27.39 -60.49 -69.31
C VAL A 226 -28.38 -59.54 -68.61
N GLN A 227 -29.69 -59.79 -68.68
CA GLN A 227 -30.72 -59.05 -67.93
C GLN A 227 -30.51 -59.17 -66.40
N ARG A 228 -30.25 -60.37 -65.88
CA ARG A 228 -29.95 -60.56 -64.44
C ARG A 228 -28.69 -59.82 -63.99
N ILE A 229 -27.66 -59.77 -64.85
CA ILE A 229 -26.42 -59.06 -64.55
C ILE A 229 -26.65 -57.54 -64.57
N LEU A 230 -27.47 -57.06 -65.50
CA LEU A 230 -27.91 -55.66 -65.55
C LEU A 230 -28.64 -55.26 -64.26
N GLU A 231 -29.62 -56.05 -63.81
CA GLU A 231 -30.31 -55.80 -62.53
C GLU A 231 -29.35 -55.72 -61.33
N LYS A 232 -28.32 -56.59 -61.30
CA LYS A 232 -27.32 -56.58 -60.23
C LYS A 232 -26.40 -55.37 -60.31
N LEU A 233 -26.02 -54.93 -61.50
CA LEU A 233 -25.22 -53.72 -61.69
C LEU A 233 -26.01 -52.47 -61.33
N GLU A 234 -27.30 -52.42 -61.65
CA GLU A 234 -28.21 -51.35 -61.20
C GLU A 234 -28.33 -51.31 -59.68
N GLN A 235 -28.52 -52.47 -59.02
CA GLN A 235 -28.52 -52.56 -57.55
C GLN A 235 -27.21 -52.05 -56.93
N ILE A 236 -26.06 -52.41 -57.52
CA ILE A 236 -24.74 -51.93 -57.06
C ILE A 236 -24.61 -50.42 -57.26
N ARG A 237 -25.05 -49.88 -58.40
CA ARG A 237 -25.03 -48.43 -58.68
C ARG A 237 -25.90 -47.67 -57.69
N ASP A 238 -27.10 -48.15 -57.43
CA ASP A 238 -28.06 -47.47 -56.55
C ASP A 238 -27.55 -47.51 -55.09
N ALA A 239 -26.95 -48.62 -54.68
CA ALA A 239 -26.27 -48.72 -53.39
C ALA A 239 -25.05 -47.78 -53.28
N ALA A 240 -24.23 -47.69 -54.33
CA ALA A 240 -23.08 -46.77 -54.38
C ALA A 240 -23.53 -45.30 -54.34
N THR A 241 -24.60 -44.97 -55.07
CA THR A 241 -25.22 -43.63 -55.07
C THR A 241 -25.76 -43.28 -53.69
N LYS A 242 -26.46 -44.22 -53.05
CA LYS A 242 -26.96 -44.05 -51.68
C LYS A 242 -25.81 -43.82 -50.69
N SER A 243 -24.78 -44.65 -50.74
CA SER A 243 -23.60 -44.50 -49.88
C SER A 243 -22.88 -43.17 -50.10
N LEU A 244 -22.81 -42.66 -51.34
CA LEU A 244 -22.25 -41.34 -51.63
C LEU A 244 -23.10 -40.22 -51.00
N ASN A 245 -24.43 -40.30 -51.09
CA ASN A 245 -25.32 -39.31 -50.47
C ASN A 245 -25.20 -39.33 -48.94
N GLU A 246 -25.10 -40.51 -48.32
CA GLU A 246 -24.85 -40.65 -46.89
C GLU A 246 -23.50 -40.01 -46.48
N ASP A 247 -22.44 -40.20 -47.29
CA ASP A 247 -21.14 -39.55 -47.08
C ASP A 247 -21.24 -38.01 -47.19
N ILE A 248 -22.03 -37.49 -48.13
CA ILE A 248 -22.26 -36.04 -48.30
C ILE A 248 -23.01 -35.46 -47.10
N GLU A 249 -24.06 -36.13 -46.63
CA GLU A 249 -24.83 -35.70 -45.46
C GLU A 249 -23.96 -35.75 -44.18
N ALA A 250 -23.18 -36.81 -44.00
CA ALA A 250 -22.25 -36.93 -42.88
C ALA A 250 -21.18 -35.81 -42.89
N GLU A 251 -20.67 -35.46 -44.07
CA GLU A 251 -19.70 -34.36 -44.21
C GLU A 251 -20.32 -33.00 -43.90
N ALA A 252 -21.57 -32.76 -44.29
CA ALA A 252 -22.27 -31.52 -43.93
C ALA A 252 -22.38 -31.36 -42.40
N VAL A 253 -22.77 -32.43 -41.70
CA VAL A 253 -22.84 -32.46 -40.23
C VAL A 253 -21.46 -32.27 -39.61
N ALA A 254 -20.43 -32.96 -40.14
CA ALA A 254 -19.06 -32.82 -39.65
C ALA A 254 -18.52 -31.40 -39.82
N SER A 255 -18.84 -30.73 -40.93
CA SER A 255 -18.47 -29.33 -41.16
C SER A 255 -19.13 -28.39 -40.15
N THR A 256 -20.44 -28.54 -39.93
CA THR A 256 -21.15 -27.73 -38.92
C THR A 256 -20.59 -27.94 -37.52
N ASN A 257 -20.28 -29.18 -37.13
CA ASN A 257 -19.70 -29.47 -35.82
C ASN A 257 -18.30 -28.85 -35.66
N PHE A 258 -17.49 -28.86 -36.72
CA PHE A 258 -16.20 -28.19 -36.74
C PHE A 258 -16.35 -26.68 -36.56
N ASP A 259 -17.24 -26.03 -37.31
CA ASP A 259 -17.48 -24.58 -37.23
C ASP A 259 -17.97 -24.16 -35.84
N ASN A 260 -18.88 -24.94 -35.24
CA ASN A 260 -19.36 -24.73 -33.87
C ASN A 260 -18.21 -24.84 -32.86
N SER A 261 -17.41 -25.91 -32.93
CA SER A 261 -16.27 -26.11 -32.04
C SER A 261 -15.25 -24.97 -32.17
N MET A 262 -15.02 -24.47 -33.38
CA MET A 262 -14.12 -23.36 -33.63
C MET A 262 -14.64 -22.04 -33.05
N SER A 263 -15.94 -21.78 -33.17
CA SER A 263 -16.57 -20.60 -32.59
C SER A 263 -16.54 -20.61 -31.05
N GLU A 264 -16.76 -21.77 -30.44
CA GLU A 264 -16.64 -21.94 -28.98
C GLU A 264 -15.21 -21.68 -28.50
N ILE A 265 -14.21 -22.23 -29.19
CA ILE A 265 -12.79 -22.00 -28.91
C ILE A 265 -12.45 -20.51 -29.01
N GLU A 266 -12.89 -19.83 -30.07
CA GLU A 266 -12.63 -18.40 -30.25
C GLU A 266 -13.28 -17.56 -29.13
N THR A 267 -14.51 -17.89 -28.75
CA THR A 267 -15.24 -17.21 -27.67
C THR A 267 -14.53 -17.41 -26.33
N LEU A 268 -14.12 -18.63 -26.02
CA LEU A 268 -13.37 -18.95 -24.79
C LEU A 268 -12.01 -18.26 -24.76
N ARG A 269 -11.28 -18.25 -25.88
CA ARG A 269 -9.99 -17.56 -26.01
C ARG A 269 -10.16 -16.08 -25.72
N LYS A 270 -11.14 -15.42 -26.37
CA LYS A 270 -11.37 -13.99 -26.19
C LYS A 270 -11.65 -13.66 -24.72
N ARG A 271 -12.54 -14.45 -24.08
CA ARG A 271 -12.86 -14.28 -22.66
C ARG A 271 -11.62 -14.45 -21.78
N LEU A 272 -10.88 -15.55 -21.93
CA LEU A 272 -9.68 -15.83 -21.12
C LEU A 272 -8.59 -14.76 -21.32
N SER A 273 -8.38 -14.28 -22.54
CA SER A 273 -7.43 -13.20 -22.83
C SER A 273 -7.82 -11.89 -22.14
N THR A 274 -9.10 -11.51 -22.19
CA THR A 274 -9.61 -10.32 -21.48
C THR A 274 -9.49 -10.47 -19.97
N ASP A 275 -9.86 -11.62 -19.42
CA ASP A 275 -9.73 -11.88 -17.99
C ASP A 275 -8.26 -11.85 -17.54
N LEU A 276 -7.34 -12.36 -18.36
CA LEU A 276 -5.90 -12.34 -18.11
C LEU A 276 -5.32 -10.92 -18.16
N GLU A 277 -5.76 -10.08 -19.11
CA GLU A 277 -5.38 -8.67 -19.16
C GLU A 277 -5.83 -7.92 -17.89
N ASN A 278 -7.09 -8.12 -17.49
CA ASN A 278 -7.64 -7.56 -16.26
C ASN A 278 -6.87 -8.02 -15.01
N LEU A 279 -6.52 -9.31 -14.93
CA LEU A 279 -5.73 -9.86 -13.83
C LEU A 279 -4.32 -9.26 -13.78
N ASN A 280 -3.66 -9.09 -14.92
CA ASN A 280 -2.35 -8.44 -15.00
C ASN A 280 -2.40 -6.98 -14.56
N GLN A 281 -3.44 -6.25 -14.95
CA GLN A 281 -3.65 -4.87 -14.48
C GLN A 281 -3.83 -4.83 -12.96
N GLN A 282 -4.72 -5.66 -12.42
CA GLN A 282 -4.94 -5.76 -10.97
C GLN A 282 -3.65 -6.14 -10.22
N PHE A 283 -2.87 -7.09 -10.74
CA PHE A 283 -1.58 -7.47 -10.17
C PHE A 283 -0.62 -6.27 -10.10
N ASN A 284 -0.48 -5.52 -11.21
CA ASN A 284 0.39 -4.34 -11.25
C ASN A 284 -0.07 -3.24 -10.31
N ASP A 285 -1.38 -2.99 -10.21
CA ASP A 285 -1.94 -2.00 -9.30
C ASP A 285 -1.65 -2.36 -7.84
N LYS A 286 -1.86 -3.63 -7.47
CA LYS A 286 -1.56 -4.12 -6.11
C LYS A 286 -0.07 -4.13 -5.80
N PHE A 287 0.77 -4.45 -6.78
CA PHE A 287 2.21 -4.40 -6.65
C PHE A 287 2.71 -2.98 -6.41
N ASN A 288 2.20 -2.01 -7.18
CA ASN A 288 2.51 -0.59 -6.99
C ASN A 288 2.01 -0.08 -5.63
N GLN A 289 0.80 -0.48 -5.22
CA GLN A 289 0.26 -0.15 -3.90
C GLN A 289 1.18 -0.68 -2.79
N GLN A 290 1.64 -1.93 -2.89
CA GLN A 290 2.55 -2.52 -1.90
C GLN A 290 3.87 -1.75 -1.82
N LYS A 291 4.43 -1.33 -2.96
CA LYS A 291 5.66 -0.52 -3.01
C LYS A 291 5.51 0.82 -2.29
N ILE A 292 4.37 1.49 -2.45
CA ILE A 292 4.08 2.76 -1.76
C ILE A 292 4.03 2.54 -0.24
N VAL A 293 3.32 1.51 0.21
CA VAL A 293 3.18 1.21 1.65
C VAL A 293 4.52 0.78 2.26
N LEU A 294 5.37 0.07 1.51
CA LEU A 294 6.74 -0.24 1.95
C LEU A 294 7.58 1.03 2.17
N ALA A 295 7.52 1.98 1.24
CA ALA A 295 8.22 3.26 1.39
C ALA A 295 7.68 4.07 2.58
N GLN A 296 6.36 4.06 2.80
CA GLN A 296 5.75 4.68 3.98
C GLN A 296 6.25 4.02 5.27
N LYS A 297 6.32 2.69 5.32
CA LYS A 297 6.88 1.95 6.46
C LYS A 297 8.34 2.34 6.72
N GLU A 298 9.16 2.46 5.68
CA GLU A 298 10.56 2.89 5.82
C GLU A 298 10.65 4.29 6.44
N GLN A 299 9.77 5.21 6.03
CA GLN A 299 9.71 6.55 6.64
C GLN A 299 9.27 6.50 8.10
N LEU A 300 8.24 5.72 8.43
CA LEU A 300 7.77 5.55 9.82
C LEU A 300 8.86 4.98 10.73
N LEU A 301 9.70 4.07 10.22
CA LEU A 301 10.86 3.52 10.95
C LEU A 301 11.96 4.54 11.21
N ILE A 302 11.97 5.68 10.52
CA ILE A 302 12.85 6.82 10.77
C ILE A 302 12.19 7.81 11.73
N ASP A 303 10.90 8.12 11.53
CA ASP A 303 10.20 9.16 12.27
C ASP A 303 9.94 8.78 13.73
N ILE A 304 9.57 7.51 13.99
CA ILE A 304 9.30 7.02 15.36
C ILE A 304 10.48 7.26 16.31
N PRO A 305 11.73 6.79 16.03
CA PRO A 305 12.85 6.99 16.95
C PRO A 305 13.24 8.46 17.10
N ILE A 306 13.02 9.29 16.09
CA ILE A 306 13.25 10.75 16.18
C ILE A 306 12.26 11.36 17.18
N THR A 307 10.97 11.03 17.06
CA THR A 307 9.93 11.51 17.98
C THR A 307 10.12 10.99 19.40
N GLU A 308 10.54 9.73 19.58
CA GLU A 308 10.92 9.16 20.88
C GLU A 308 12.05 9.95 21.54
N GLU A 309 13.09 10.28 20.78
CA GLU A 309 14.22 11.04 21.29
C GLU A 309 13.84 12.49 21.62
N LEU A 310 13.03 13.13 20.79
CA LEU A 310 12.49 14.47 21.09
C LEU A 310 11.67 14.47 22.38
N LEU A 311 10.78 13.49 22.56
CA LEU A 311 9.98 13.34 23.77
C LEU A 311 10.87 13.17 25.01
N ARG A 312 11.90 12.32 24.92
CA ARG A 312 12.87 12.13 26.01
C ARG A 312 13.59 13.44 26.35
N LEU A 313 14.11 14.14 25.34
CA LEU A 313 14.83 15.40 25.53
C LEU A 313 13.92 16.50 26.11
N THR A 314 12.66 16.60 25.68
CA THR A 314 11.70 17.56 26.24
C THR A 314 11.39 17.26 27.70
N LYS A 315 11.21 15.98 28.08
CA LYS A 315 11.03 15.57 29.48
C LYS A 315 12.25 15.91 30.34
N GLU A 316 13.46 15.70 29.81
CA GLU A 316 14.70 16.06 30.51
C GLU A 316 14.84 17.58 30.67
N GLN A 317 14.50 18.37 29.66
CA GLN A 317 14.51 19.83 29.73
C GLN A 317 13.49 20.37 30.74
N GLN A 318 12.29 19.79 30.79
CA GLN A 318 11.27 20.13 31.78
C GLN A 318 11.79 19.91 33.20
N GLU A 319 12.37 18.74 33.47
CA GLU A 319 12.92 18.41 34.79
C GLU A 319 14.07 19.34 35.17
N GLN A 320 15.01 19.58 34.26
CA GLN A 320 16.12 20.52 34.49
C GLN A 320 15.62 21.94 34.79
N TYR A 321 14.62 22.41 34.06
CA TYR A 321 14.00 23.72 34.28
C TYR A 321 13.31 23.79 35.65
N HIS A 322 12.56 22.77 36.03
CA HIS A 322 11.88 22.69 37.32
C HIS A 322 12.87 22.67 38.49
N GLN A 323 13.93 21.86 38.41
CA GLN A 323 14.97 21.83 39.45
C GLN A 323 15.70 23.18 39.58
N ALA A 324 15.98 23.84 38.46
CA ALA A 324 16.57 25.17 38.47
C ALA A 324 15.65 26.21 39.13
N TYR A 325 14.33 26.12 38.91
CA TYR A 325 13.34 26.95 39.59
C TYR A 325 13.28 26.68 41.10
N ILE A 326 13.20 25.41 41.53
CA ILE A 326 13.16 25.04 42.97
C ILE A 326 14.40 25.60 43.69
N SER A 327 15.57 25.49 43.08
CA SER A 327 16.83 26.03 43.62
C SER A 327 16.75 27.55 43.80
N ARG A 328 16.27 28.29 42.78
CA ARG A 328 16.08 29.74 42.85
C ARG A 328 15.03 30.15 43.88
N GLN A 329 13.89 29.47 43.92
CA GLN A 329 12.83 29.71 44.90
C GLN A 329 13.33 29.50 46.32
N THR A 330 14.04 28.39 46.58
CA THR A 330 14.62 28.10 47.90
C THR A 330 15.59 29.19 48.33
N GLN A 331 16.47 29.63 47.43
CA GLN A 331 17.38 30.73 47.70
C GLN A 331 16.62 32.03 48.00
N ARG A 332 15.66 32.41 47.16
CA ARG A 332 14.91 33.67 47.31
C ARG A 332 14.04 33.70 48.56
N LEU A 333 13.43 32.57 48.95
CA LEU A 333 12.70 32.45 50.22
C LEU A 333 13.62 32.63 51.43
N SER A 334 14.85 32.08 51.36
CA SER A 334 15.86 32.33 52.39
C SER A 334 16.27 33.81 52.45
N GLU A 335 16.42 34.48 51.30
CA GLU A 335 16.74 35.89 51.23
C GLU A 335 15.60 36.75 51.82
N ILE A 336 14.35 36.45 51.47
CA ILE A 336 13.15 37.11 52.02
C ILE A 336 13.10 36.96 53.55
N ASP A 337 13.35 35.77 54.10
CA ASP A 337 13.39 35.55 55.55
C ASP A 337 14.47 36.41 56.23
N VAL A 338 15.65 36.51 55.63
CA VAL A 338 16.73 37.38 56.12
C VAL A 338 16.29 38.85 56.06
N VAL A 339 15.82 39.37 54.92
CA VAL A 339 15.39 40.78 54.81
C VAL A 339 14.23 41.08 55.74
N GLN A 340 13.28 40.17 55.92
CA GLN A 340 12.16 40.34 56.85
C GLN A 340 12.63 40.47 58.31
N LYS A 341 13.60 39.65 58.74
CA LYS A 341 14.20 39.76 60.07
C LYS A 341 14.96 41.08 60.24
N ALA A 342 15.67 41.52 59.20
CA ALA A 342 16.36 42.81 59.21
C ALA A 342 15.37 43.99 59.28
N TYR A 343 14.27 43.92 58.52
CA TYR A 343 13.19 44.90 58.55
C TYR A 343 12.61 45.04 59.95
N ASN A 344 12.24 43.92 60.58
CA ASN A 344 11.69 43.92 61.94
C ASN A 344 12.68 44.55 62.94
N LEU A 345 13.98 44.25 62.80
CA LEU A 345 15.02 44.80 63.67
C LEU A 345 15.17 46.33 63.51
N VAL A 346 15.14 46.86 62.28
CA VAL A 346 15.15 48.32 62.06
C VAL A 346 13.84 48.95 62.53
N PHE A 347 12.70 48.32 62.26
CA PHE A 347 11.38 48.81 62.65
C PHE A 347 11.27 48.95 64.17
N ASP A 348 11.63 47.92 64.92
CA ASP A 348 11.63 47.91 66.39
C ASP A 348 12.55 49.01 66.95
N HIS A 349 13.71 49.23 66.31
CA HIS A 349 14.62 50.32 66.68
C HIS A 349 13.99 51.69 66.46
N VAL A 350 13.40 51.95 65.29
CA VAL A 350 12.70 53.21 64.97
C VAL A 350 11.53 53.45 65.93
N ASP A 351 10.71 52.44 66.20
CA ASP A 351 9.56 52.53 67.10
C ASP A 351 10.00 52.82 68.55
N SER A 352 11.08 52.18 69.01
CA SER A 352 11.65 52.42 70.34
C SER A 352 12.18 53.85 70.50
N VAL A 353 12.82 54.39 69.45
CA VAL A 353 13.34 55.76 69.42
C VAL A 353 12.20 56.76 69.46
N LYS A 354 11.17 56.62 68.60
CA LYS A 354 9.99 57.50 68.58
C LYS A 354 9.26 57.51 69.92
N LYS A 355 9.08 56.35 70.56
CA LYS A 355 8.50 56.25 71.90
C LYS A 355 9.34 56.98 72.96
N SER A 356 10.66 56.89 72.88
CA SER A 356 11.57 57.57 73.80
C SER A 356 11.54 59.09 73.64
N GLU A 357 11.45 59.57 72.39
CA GLU A 357 11.34 60.99 72.05
C GLU A 357 10.00 61.59 72.52
N ASP A 358 8.89 60.88 72.33
CA ASP A 358 7.56 61.24 72.83
C ASP A 358 7.51 61.31 74.37
N LEU A 359 8.20 60.41 75.06
CA LEU A 359 8.33 60.42 76.53
C LEU A 359 9.14 61.63 77.01
N THR A 360 10.24 61.96 76.34
CA THR A 360 11.02 63.16 76.66
C THR A 360 10.27 64.45 76.35
N ALA A 361 9.49 64.50 75.28
CA ALA A 361 8.65 65.65 74.94
C ALA A 361 7.54 65.87 75.98
N LYS A 362 6.89 64.80 76.46
CA LYS A 362 5.89 64.86 77.55
C LYS A 362 6.47 65.21 78.93
N LEU A 363 7.76 64.98 79.16
CA LEU A 363 8.45 65.34 80.40
C LEU A 363 9.02 66.77 80.37
N SER A 364 9.05 67.42 79.20
CA SER A 364 9.57 68.78 78.99
C SER A 364 8.48 69.82 78.66
N SER A 365 7.24 69.37 78.42
CA SER A 365 6.00 70.16 78.47
C SER A 365 5.39 70.16 79.85
#